data_AF-A0A7W6RYP8-F1
#
_entry.id   AF-A0A7W6RYP8-F1
#
_cell.length_a   1.000
_cell.length_b   1.000
_cell.length_c   1.000
_cell.angle_alpha   90.00
_cell.angle_beta   90.00
_cell.angle_gamma   90.00
#
_symmetry.space_group_name_H-M   'P 1'
#
loop_
_entity.id
_entity.type
_entity.pdbx_description
1 polymer ?
#
loop_
_entity_poly.entity_id
_entity_poly.type
_entity_poly.pdbx_seq_one_letter_code
_entity_poly.pdbx_strand_id
1 'polypeptide(L)'
;MSRLVLVLRHPKLKSLYDYWLGLCVDETPPMADDVDPADLRPWMGNLVVIKVDPGDGETVGTAGPATSYTYSFYSQFFAGKFGDDKAGQSLDMLPDGPRDIIRAEYDRVVREHIPASRVYTADFDGLTQTWERLVLPLFNLDGGVDKLLVAAYELPR
;
A
#
# COMPACT_ATOMS: atom_id res chain seq x y z
N MET A 1 9.22 -1.21 -22.20
CA MET A 1 8.47 -2.38 -21.67
C MET A 1 6.97 -2.12 -21.73
N SER A 2 6.10 -3.14 -21.80
CA SER A 2 4.64 -2.94 -21.77
C SER A 2 4.21 -2.34 -20.44
N ARG A 3 3.74 -1.09 -20.46
CA ARG A 3 3.20 -0.39 -19.28
C ARG A 3 1.93 -1.12 -18.84
N LEU A 4 1.98 -1.80 -17.70
CA LEU A 4 0.78 -2.36 -17.07
C LEU A 4 -0.12 -1.19 -16.69
N VAL A 5 -1.29 -1.09 -17.33
CA VAL A 5 -2.30 -0.08 -16.99
C VAL A 5 -3.24 -0.70 -15.98
N LEU A 6 -3.23 -0.19 -14.74
CA LEU A 6 -4.27 -0.54 -13.77
C LEU A 6 -5.61 0.06 -14.21
N VAL A 7 -6.64 -0.77 -14.28
CA VAL A 7 -8.02 -0.31 -14.47
C VAL A 7 -8.57 0.09 -13.11
N LEU A 8 -8.48 1.38 -12.80
CA LEU A 8 -8.99 1.96 -11.57
C LEU A 8 -10.41 2.50 -11.77
N ARG A 9 -11.27 2.39 -10.76
CA ARG A 9 -12.65 2.89 -10.81
C ARG A 9 -12.76 4.27 -10.19
N HIS A 10 -12.17 4.46 -9.01
CA HIS A 10 -12.27 5.67 -8.23
C HIS A 10 -11.36 6.79 -8.78
N PRO A 11 -11.89 8.00 -9.03
CA PRO A 11 -11.12 9.09 -9.65
C PRO A 11 -9.91 9.54 -8.82
N LYS A 12 -9.99 9.49 -7.48
CA LYS A 12 -8.84 9.81 -6.63
C LYS A 12 -7.73 8.76 -6.71
N LEU A 13 -8.07 7.49 -6.94
CA LEU A 13 -7.05 6.45 -7.12
C LEU A 13 -6.39 6.58 -8.49
N LYS A 14 -7.16 6.91 -9.54
CA LYS A 14 -6.62 7.25 -10.86
C LYS A 14 -5.60 8.38 -10.75
N SER A 15 -5.97 9.49 -10.12
CA SER A 15 -5.05 10.63 -10.00
C SER A 15 -3.81 10.33 -9.15
N LEU A 16 -3.92 9.48 -8.12
CA LEU A 16 -2.76 9.04 -7.34
C LEU A 16 -1.83 8.16 -8.17
N TYR A 17 -2.40 7.26 -8.97
CA TYR A 17 -1.62 6.42 -9.87
C TYR A 17 -0.94 7.23 -10.96
N ASP A 18 -1.63 8.24 -11.52
CA ASP A 18 -1.05 9.16 -12.50
C ASP A 18 0.11 9.97 -11.90
N TYR A 19 -0.03 10.43 -10.64
CA TYR A 19 1.06 11.07 -9.91
C TYR A 19 2.27 10.14 -9.78
N TRP A 20 2.05 8.90 -9.31
CA TRP A 20 3.13 7.92 -9.16
C TRP A 20 3.81 7.57 -10.50
N LEU A 21 3.03 7.44 -11.58
CA LEU A 21 3.57 7.27 -12.92
C LEU A 21 4.38 8.47 -13.40
N GLY A 22 4.03 9.69 -12.94
CA GLY A 22 4.79 10.90 -13.23
C GLY A 22 6.16 10.94 -12.55
N LEU A 23 6.32 10.22 -11.44
CA LEU A 23 7.61 10.03 -10.76
C LEU A 23 8.50 9.00 -11.47
N CYS A 24 7.92 8.11 -12.29
CA CYS A 24 8.67 7.14 -13.11
C CYS A 24 9.37 7.81 -14.31
N VAL A 25 10.31 8.72 -14.06
CA VAL A 25 11.04 9.45 -15.11
C VAL A 25 12.12 8.57 -15.73
N ASP A 26 12.29 8.64 -17.05
CA ASP A 26 13.32 7.90 -17.80
C ASP A 26 13.36 6.38 -17.52
N GLU A 27 12.18 5.76 -17.37
CA GLU A 27 12.01 4.34 -17.00
C GLU A 27 12.60 3.96 -15.63
N THR A 28 12.94 4.95 -14.80
CA THR A 28 13.44 4.73 -13.44
C THR A 28 12.26 4.57 -12.48
N PRO A 29 12.24 3.53 -11.62
CA PRO A 29 11.22 3.40 -10.59
C PRO A 29 11.29 4.54 -9.56
N PRO A 30 10.16 5.00 -9.00
CA PRO A 30 10.14 6.15 -8.12
C PRO A 30 10.66 5.77 -6.73
N MET A 31 11.57 6.56 -6.20
CA MET A 31 12.09 6.37 -4.86
C MET A 31 11.19 7.00 -3.81
N ALA A 32 11.32 6.54 -2.57
CA ALA A 32 10.62 7.17 -1.46
C ALA A 32 10.99 8.66 -1.28
N ASP A 33 12.23 9.02 -1.61
CA ASP A 33 12.76 10.39 -1.51
C ASP A 33 12.29 11.30 -2.66
N ASP A 34 11.79 10.73 -3.76
CA ASP A 34 11.19 11.50 -4.87
C ASP A 34 9.79 12.03 -4.54
N VAL A 35 9.20 11.57 -3.44
CA VAL A 35 7.84 11.93 -3.02
C VAL A 35 7.89 13.08 -2.02
N ASP A 36 7.49 14.28 -2.46
CA ASP A 36 7.24 15.38 -1.53
C ASP A 36 5.94 15.12 -0.75
N PRO A 37 5.96 15.09 0.60
CA PRO A 37 4.73 14.97 1.40
C PRO A 37 3.67 16.03 1.08
N ALA A 38 4.06 17.21 0.60
CA ALA A 38 3.13 18.25 0.18
C ALA A 38 2.31 17.84 -1.05
N ASP A 39 2.88 17.07 -1.96
CA ASP A 39 2.20 16.57 -3.16
C ASP A 39 1.15 15.51 -2.81
N LEU A 40 1.34 14.80 -1.68
CA LEU A 40 0.40 13.79 -1.20
C LEU A 40 -0.87 14.36 -0.54
N ARG A 41 -0.92 15.67 -0.26
CA ARG A 41 -2.05 16.35 0.40
C ARG A 41 -3.43 16.02 -0.20
N PRO A 42 -3.62 15.89 -1.53
CA PRO A 42 -4.92 15.56 -2.12
C PRO A 42 -5.50 14.20 -1.71
N TRP A 43 -4.65 13.28 -1.21
CA TRP A 43 -5.01 11.93 -0.81
C TRP A 43 -4.75 11.65 0.67
N MET A 44 -4.12 12.56 1.42
CA MET A 44 -3.63 12.34 2.78
C MET A 44 -4.67 11.80 3.75
N GLY A 45 -5.94 12.17 3.58
CA GLY A 45 -7.06 11.63 4.37
C GLY A 45 -7.48 10.20 3.98
N ASN A 46 -6.85 9.53 3.03
CA ASN A 46 -7.17 8.16 2.61
C ASN A 46 -5.87 7.39 2.30
N LEU A 47 -4.77 7.81 2.92
CA LEU A 47 -3.44 7.25 2.71
C LEU A 47 -2.97 6.44 3.92
N VAL A 48 -2.18 5.43 3.59
CA VAL A 48 -1.32 4.70 4.51
C VAL A 48 0.05 4.59 3.84
N VAL A 49 1.11 4.80 4.61
CA VAL A 49 2.47 4.44 4.18
C VAL A 49 2.90 3.25 4.99
N ILE A 50 3.39 2.23 4.30
CA ILE A 50 3.94 1.02 4.91
C ILE A 50 5.43 1.05 4.70
N LYS A 51 6.20 0.92 5.78
CA LYS A 51 7.61 0.58 5.73
C LYS A 51 7.75 -0.92 5.47
N VAL A 52 8.59 -1.27 4.51
CA VAL A 52 8.96 -2.64 4.16
C VAL A 52 10.34 -2.90 4.70
N ASP A 53 10.45 -3.89 5.58
CA ASP A 53 11.73 -4.35 6.09
C ASP A 53 11.96 -5.77 5.54
N PRO A 54 12.81 -5.93 4.51
CA PRO A 54 13.16 -7.23 3.98
C PRO A 54 13.90 -7.98 5.09
N GLY A 55 13.32 -9.07 5.59
CA GLY A 55 13.83 -9.76 6.76
C GLY A 55 15.32 -10.08 6.62
N ASP A 56 16.10 -9.58 7.55
CA ASP A 56 17.53 -9.83 7.71
C ASP A 56 17.70 -11.28 8.17
N GLY A 57 18.29 -12.09 7.30
CA GLY A 57 18.31 -13.54 7.45
C GLY A 57 18.94 -14.02 8.76
N GLU A 58 18.11 -14.56 9.65
CA GLU A 58 18.41 -15.78 10.39
C GLU A 58 17.14 -16.63 10.49
N THR A 59 17.09 -17.69 9.67
CA THR A 59 16.00 -18.65 9.63
C THR A 59 16.03 -19.56 10.85
N VAL A 60 15.00 -19.50 11.69
CA VAL A 60 14.69 -20.59 12.62
C VAL A 60 13.47 -21.33 12.06
N GLY A 61 13.71 -22.33 11.20
CA GLY A 61 12.67 -23.19 10.61
C GLY A 61 12.60 -23.17 9.08
N THR A 62 11.72 -23.99 8.51
CA THR A 62 11.54 -24.25 7.06
C THR A 62 10.92 -23.10 6.24
N ALA A 63 10.75 -21.92 6.83
CA ALA A 63 10.33 -20.71 6.14
C ALA A 63 11.51 -19.71 6.15
N GLY A 64 11.88 -19.19 4.98
CA GLY A 64 12.88 -18.12 4.84
C GLY A 64 12.53 -16.87 5.67
N PRO A 65 13.45 -15.88 5.79
CA PRO A 65 13.14 -14.66 6.52
C PRO A 65 11.91 -13.98 5.87
N ALA A 66 10.86 -13.81 6.67
CA ALA A 66 9.63 -13.21 6.18
C ALA A 66 9.79 -11.68 6.14
N THR A 67 9.45 -11.06 5.00
CA THR A 67 9.32 -9.61 4.90
C THR A 67 8.37 -9.10 5.97
N SER A 68 8.77 -8.07 6.70
CA SER A 68 7.92 -7.43 7.70
C SER A 68 7.40 -6.08 7.20
N TYR A 69 6.21 -5.73 7.66
CA TYR A 69 5.45 -4.56 7.19
C TYR A 69 5.01 -3.75 8.40
N THR A 70 5.43 -2.49 8.47
CA THR A 70 5.09 -1.59 9.57
C THR A 70 4.37 -0.37 9.05
N TYR A 71 3.26 0.04 9.67
CA TYR A 71 2.55 1.26 9.33
C TYR A 71 3.41 2.47 9.71
N SER A 72 4.03 3.17 8.75
CA SER A 72 4.83 4.38 9.03
C SER A 72 3.98 5.66 9.03
N PHE A 73 2.87 5.65 8.29
CA PHE A 73 1.84 6.68 8.34
C PHE A 73 0.46 6.03 8.20
N TYR A 74 -0.50 6.50 8.99
CA TYR A 74 -1.89 6.05 8.93
C TYR A 74 -2.80 7.28 8.98
N SER A 75 -3.65 7.47 7.96
CA SER A 75 -4.51 8.65 7.93
C SER A 75 -5.50 8.66 9.10
N GLN A 76 -5.75 9.85 9.65
CA GLN A 76 -6.73 10.05 10.72
C GLN A 76 -8.15 9.64 10.32
N PHE A 77 -8.48 9.71 9.03
CA PHE A 77 -9.75 9.21 8.51
C PHE A 77 -9.86 7.69 8.64
N PHE A 78 -8.80 6.95 8.30
CA PHE A 78 -8.80 5.50 8.49
C PHE A 78 -8.81 5.12 9.96
N ALA A 79 -8.16 5.90 10.84
CA ALA A 79 -8.35 5.71 12.28
C ALA A 79 -9.84 5.88 12.61
N GLY A 80 -10.43 7.05 12.34
CA GLY A 80 -11.86 7.28 12.62
C GLY A 80 -12.82 6.24 12.02
N LYS A 81 -12.49 5.62 10.88
CA LYS A 81 -13.34 4.65 10.17
C LYS A 81 -13.09 3.18 10.55
N PHE A 82 -11.86 2.81 10.92
CA PHE A 82 -11.45 1.42 11.17
C PHE A 82 -10.86 1.19 12.58
N GLY A 83 -10.98 2.18 13.47
CA GLY A 83 -10.61 2.11 14.89
C GLY A 83 -9.33 2.87 15.24
N ASP A 84 -8.45 2.26 16.02
CA ASP A 84 -7.28 3.00 16.52
C ASP A 84 -6.23 3.27 15.44
N ASP A 85 -5.50 4.37 15.61
CA ASP A 85 -4.32 4.70 14.83
C ASP A 85 -3.32 3.53 14.87
N LYS A 86 -2.91 3.07 13.68
CA LYS A 86 -2.00 1.93 13.51
C LYS A 86 -0.56 2.36 13.28
N ALA A 87 -0.26 3.65 13.22
CA ALA A 87 1.11 4.14 13.04
C ALA A 87 2.06 3.51 14.08
N GLY A 88 3.20 3.01 13.60
CA GLY A 88 4.19 2.26 14.37
C GLY A 88 3.87 0.79 14.60
N GLN A 89 2.68 0.31 14.27
CA GLN A 89 2.30 -1.10 14.47
C GLN A 89 2.73 -1.97 13.29
N SER A 90 3.03 -3.25 13.57
CA SER A 90 3.23 -4.26 12.53
C SER A 90 1.91 -4.69 11.92
N LEU A 91 1.92 -5.02 10.62
CA LEU A 91 0.82 -5.71 9.94
C LEU A 91 0.44 -7.02 10.66
N ASP A 92 1.38 -7.65 11.36
CA ASP A 92 1.15 -8.91 12.07
C ASP A 92 0.19 -8.80 13.25
N MET A 93 -0.05 -7.58 13.73
CA MET A 93 -1.02 -7.27 14.77
C MET A 93 -2.47 -7.28 14.26
N LEU A 94 -2.69 -7.35 12.94
CA LEU A 94 -4.03 -7.51 12.39
C LEU A 94 -4.58 -8.92 12.66
N PRO A 95 -5.91 -9.07 12.78
CA PRO A 95 -6.54 -10.39 12.87
C PRO A 95 -6.18 -11.31 11.70
N ASP A 96 -6.14 -12.61 11.98
CA ASP A 96 -6.00 -13.68 10.99
C ASP A 96 -7.08 -13.56 9.91
N GLY A 97 -6.74 -13.81 8.64
CA GLY A 97 -7.63 -13.54 7.50
C GLY A 97 -7.33 -12.19 6.82
N PRO A 98 -7.78 -11.03 7.35
CA PRO A 98 -7.41 -9.73 6.81
C PRO A 98 -5.90 -9.53 6.72
N ARG A 99 -5.15 -9.97 7.74
CA ARG A 99 -3.68 -9.96 7.72
C ARG A 99 -3.14 -10.71 6.50
N ASP A 100 -3.58 -11.95 6.29
CA ASP A 100 -3.02 -12.83 5.26
C ASP A 100 -3.35 -12.32 3.86
N ILE A 101 -4.56 -11.76 3.68
CA ILE A 101 -5.01 -11.14 2.44
C ILE A 101 -4.19 -9.87 2.11
N ILE A 102 -3.91 -9.03 3.10
CA ILE A 102 -3.11 -7.81 2.91
C ILE A 102 -1.64 -8.17 2.70
N ARG A 103 -1.12 -9.13 3.46
CA ARG A 103 0.27 -9.63 3.35
C ARG A 103 0.53 -10.19 1.95
N ALA A 104 -0.33 -11.07 1.45
CA ALA A 104 -0.19 -11.62 0.10
C ALA A 104 -0.20 -10.54 -1.00
N GLU A 105 -1.00 -9.48 -0.82
CA GLU A 105 -1.03 -8.33 -1.73
C GLU A 105 0.29 -7.55 -1.69
N TYR A 106 0.82 -7.25 -0.50
CA TYR A 106 2.10 -6.58 -0.34
C TYR A 106 3.28 -7.40 -0.84
N ASP A 107 3.32 -8.70 -0.49
CA ASP A 107 4.36 -9.63 -0.94
C ASP A 107 4.41 -9.69 -2.47
N ARG A 108 3.24 -9.64 -3.13
CA ARG A 108 3.19 -9.59 -4.59
C ARG A 108 3.77 -8.30 -5.14
N VAL A 109 3.40 -7.14 -4.60
CA VAL A 109 3.92 -5.84 -5.07
C VAL A 109 5.43 -5.73 -4.85
N VAL A 110 5.91 -6.17 -3.69
CA VAL A 110 7.35 -6.20 -3.35
C VAL A 110 8.10 -7.18 -4.25
N ARG A 111 7.56 -8.38 -4.51
CA ARG A 111 8.24 -9.39 -5.34
C ARG A 111 8.21 -9.06 -6.84
N GLU A 112 7.12 -8.50 -7.34
CA GLU A 112 6.91 -8.28 -8.78
C GLU A 112 7.29 -6.86 -9.21
N HIS A 113 7.54 -5.94 -8.27
CA HIS A 113 7.84 -4.53 -8.52
C HIS A 113 6.76 -3.81 -9.37
N ILE A 114 5.52 -4.30 -9.30
CA ILE A 114 4.39 -3.72 -10.02
C ILE A 114 3.28 -3.26 -9.06
N PRO A 115 2.64 -2.12 -9.34
CA PRO A 115 1.41 -1.69 -8.67
C PRO A 115 0.31 -2.75 -8.65
N ALA A 116 -0.49 -2.75 -7.58
CA ALA A 116 -1.68 -3.61 -7.46
C ALA A 116 -2.92 -2.80 -7.07
N SER A 117 -4.08 -3.20 -7.61
CA SER A 117 -5.38 -2.70 -7.20
C SER A 117 -6.33 -3.84 -6.90
N ARG A 118 -7.20 -3.65 -5.90
CA ARG A 118 -8.23 -4.59 -5.51
C ARG A 118 -9.53 -3.86 -5.17
N VAL A 119 -10.64 -4.38 -5.68
CA VAL A 119 -11.98 -4.03 -5.22
C VAL A 119 -12.48 -5.11 -4.27
N TYR A 120 -13.01 -4.74 -3.11
CA TYR A 120 -13.56 -5.67 -2.14
C TYR A 120 -14.81 -5.10 -1.48
N THR A 121 -15.71 -5.99 -1.09
CA THR A 121 -16.93 -5.64 -0.35
C THR A 121 -16.85 -6.29 1.01
N ALA A 122 -17.09 -5.52 2.06
CA ALA A 122 -17.10 -6.00 3.43
C ALA A 122 -18.18 -5.27 4.24
N ASP A 123 -18.56 -5.87 5.36
CA ASP A 123 -19.40 -5.23 6.36
C ASP A 123 -18.54 -4.37 7.28
N PHE A 124 -18.90 -3.10 7.42
CA PHE A 124 -18.29 -2.20 8.39
C PHE A 124 -19.41 -1.56 9.21
N ASP A 125 -19.46 -1.90 10.50
CA ASP A 125 -20.48 -1.45 11.45
C ASP A 125 -21.93 -1.71 10.97
N GLY A 126 -22.19 -2.89 10.40
CA GLY A 126 -23.51 -3.29 9.90
C GLY A 126 -23.89 -2.68 8.55
N LEU A 127 -22.97 -1.95 7.92
CA LEU A 127 -23.13 -1.40 6.58
C LEU A 127 -22.19 -2.08 5.60
N THR A 128 -22.77 -2.84 4.67
CA THR A 128 -22.04 -3.37 3.52
C THR A 128 -21.56 -2.23 2.63
N GLN A 129 -20.24 -2.10 2.50
CA GLN A 129 -19.57 -1.08 1.69
C GLN A 129 -18.59 -1.75 0.71
N THR A 130 -18.47 -1.20 -0.49
CA THR A 130 -17.50 -1.64 -1.49
C THR A 130 -16.38 -0.62 -1.56
N TRP A 131 -15.14 -1.08 -1.46
CA TRP A 131 -13.95 -0.25 -1.48
C TRP A 131 -13.04 -0.66 -2.62
N GLU A 132 -12.36 0.32 -3.20
CA GLU A 132 -11.21 0.10 -4.06
C GLU A 132 -9.96 0.52 -3.33
N ARG A 133 -8.93 -0.32 -3.42
CA ARG A 133 -7.64 -0.14 -2.76
C ARG A 133 -6.53 -0.23 -3.78
N LEU A 134 -5.57 0.68 -3.69
CA LEU A 134 -4.39 0.79 -4.54
C LEU A 134 -3.13 0.67 -3.69
N VAL A 135 -2.17 -0.11 -4.16
CA VAL A 135 -0.85 -0.29 -3.54
C VAL A 135 0.22 0.04 -4.58
N LEU A 136 1.09 0.98 -4.26
CA LEU A 136 2.15 1.50 -5.13
C LEU A 136 3.51 1.28 -4.46
N PRO A 137 4.48 0.63 -5.14
CA PRO A 137 5.83 0.47 -4.60
C PRO A 137 6.62 1.78 -4.70
N LEU A 138 7.40 2.07 -3.66
CA LEU A 138 8.46 3.07 -3.66
C LEU A 138 9.78 2.35 -3.38
N PHE A 139 10.81 2.74 -4.13
CA PHE A 139 12.07 2.01 -4.19
C PHE A 139 13.17 2.72 -3.41
N ASN A 140 14.21 1.97 -3.06
CA ASN A 140 15.46 2.49 -2.51
C ASN A 140 16.57 2.48 -3.58
N LEU A 141 17.76 2.99 -3.21
CA LEU A 141 18.93 3.07 -4.09
C LEU A 141 19.41 1.70 -4.60
N ASP A 142 19.14 0.64 -3.84
CA ASP A 142 19.52 -0.74 -4.20
C ASP A 142 18.50 -1.40 -5.14
N GLY A 143 17.44 -0.69 -5.52
CA GLY A 143 16.37 -1.19 -6.39
C GLY A 143 15.35 -2.09 -5.69
N GLY A 144 15.41 -2.20 -4.36
CA GLY A 144 14.41 -2.89 -3.55
C GLY A 144 13.25 -1.96 -3.16
N VAL A 145 12.08 -2.54 -2.86
CA VAL A 145 10.94 -1.80 -2.32
C VAL A 145 11.12 -1.59 -0.82
N ASP A 146 11.25 -0.35 -0.36
CA ASP A 146 11.40 -0.01 1.07
C ASP A 146 10.14 0.64 1.66
N LYS A 147 9.24 1.15 0.82
CA LYS A 147 7.93 1.65 1.21
C LYS A 147 6.84 1.26 0.23
N LEU A 148 5.63 1.09 0.75
CA LEU A 148 4.41 1.02 -0.05
C LEU A 148 3.55 2.24 0.23
N LEU A 149 3.16 2.95 -0.82
CA LEU A 149 2.13 3.99 -0.76
C LEU A 149 0.77 3.36 -1.04
N VAL A 150 -0.13 3.45 -0.07
CA VAL A 150 -1.39 2.71 -0.09
C VAL A 150 -2.55 3.68 0.07
N ALA A 151 -3.53 3.59 -0.82
CA ALA A 151 -4.77 4.37 -0.72
C ALA A 151 -6.00 3.48 -0.84
N ALA A 152 -7.09 3.86 -0.19
CA ALA A 152 -8.38 3.19 -0.36
C ALA A 152 -9.53 4.19 -0.31
N TYR A 153 -10.52 4.00 -1.18
CA TYR A 153 -11.72 4.81 -1.25
C TYR A 153 -12.95 3.92 -1.39
N GLU A 154 -14.05 4.33 -0.76
CA GLU A 154 -15.36 3.73 -0.98
C GLU A 154 -15.81 4.00 -2.43
N LEU A 155 -16.36 2.99 -3.09
CA LEU A 155 -16.98 3.13 -4.39
C LEU A 155 -18.46 3.48 -4.22
N PRO A 156 -19.01 4.41 -5.02
CA PRO A 156 -20.43 4.67 -5.02
C PRO A 156 -21.20 3.40 -5.41
N ARG A 157 -22.35 3.20 -4.76
CA ARG A 157 -23.28 2.10 -5.03
C ARG A 157 -23.93 2.24 -6.41
#